data_AF-A0A653TL78-F1
#
_entry.id   AF-A0A653TL78-F1
#
_cell.length_a   1.000
_cell.length_b   1.000
_cell.length_c   1.000
_cell.angle_alpha   90.00
_cell.angle_beta   90.00
_cell.angle_gamma   90.00
#
_symmetry.space_group_name_H-M   'P 1'
#
loop_
_entity.id
_entity.type
_entity.pdbx_description
1 polymer ?
#
loop_
_entity_poly.entity_id
_entity_poly.type
_entity_poly.pdbx_seq_one_letter_code
_entity_poly.pdbx_strand_id
1 'polypeptide(L)'
;MSVFCFATKTIAQVGIGTTTPTEKLEVVGAAAIGTSVTIDPIDYVNNPSGFTIMGTDPQSATVNGKIVAVETLYTPLTIQPYTINNVYRDDINDLNLNIPTDKYFITIANFEAIPSAGNNGIYTSNSNKGHFVFNAFQSGTTWHVKIGYPTLDTQNTTDRYTYKFDVILYSKRFFKNLGEITYDLNGSNSGTAPSAPTGI
;
A
#
# COMPACT_ATOMS: atom_id res chain seq x y z
N MET A 1 -61.37 -42.89 1.43
CA MET A 1 -59.92 -43.10 1.29
C MET A 1 -59.31 -41.73 1.05
N SER A 2 -58.74 -41.09 2.07
CA SER A 2 -58.14 -39.77 1.92
C SER A 2 -56.74 -39.91 1.35
N VAL A 3 -56.47 -39.25 0.22
CA VAL A 3 -55.13 -39.12 -0.34
C VAL A 3 -54.45 -37.96 0.37
N PHE A 4 -53.39 -38.25 1.12
CA PHE A 4 -52.47 -37.24 1.65
C PHE A 4 -51.43 -36.93 0.57
N CYS A 5 -51.41 -35.69 0.08
CA CYS A 5 -50.36 -35.19 -0.81
C CYS A 5 -49.27 -34.55 0.05
N PHE A 6 -48.08 -35.14 0.05
CA PHE A 6 -46.89 -34.52 0.64
C PHE A 6 -46.21 -33.63 -0.40
N ALA A 7 -46.35 -32.31 -0.24
CA ALA A 7 -45.54 -31.35 -1.00
C ALA A 7 -44.21 -31.17 -0.27
N THR A 8 -43.12 -31.73 -0.81
CA THR A 8 -41.77 -31.46 -0.33
C THR A 8 -41.19 -30.28 -1.12
N LYS A 9 -40.68 -29.27 -0.42
CA LYS A 9 -39.98 -28.15 -1.05
C LYS A 9 -38.57 -28.62 -1.40
N THR A 10 -38.37 -29.10 -2.63
CA THR A 10 -37.04 -29.35 -3.15
C THR A 10 -36.40 -28.01 -3.53
N ILE A 11 -35.28 -27.67 -2.88
CA ILE A 11 -34.43 -26.59 -3.36
C ILE A 11 -33.61 -27.20 -4.49
N ALA A 12 -33.82 -26.75 -5.73
CA ALA A 12 -33.04 -27.21 -6.88
C ALA A 12 -31.67 -26.53 -6.86
N GLN A 13 -30.74 -27.09 -6.08
CA GLN A 13 -29.33 -26.69 -6.11
C GLN A 13 -28.61 -27.47 -7.20
N VAL A 14 -27.68 -26.82 -7.89
CA VAL A 14 -26.81 -27.45 -8.89
C VAL A 14 -25.44 -27.65 -8.28
N GLY A 15 -25.08 -28.89 -7.97
CA GLY A 15 -23.74 -29.28 -7.54
C GLY A 15 -22.96 -29.95 -8.67
N ILE A 16 -21.80 -29.41 -9.03
CA ILE A 16 -20.84 -30.05 -9.96
C ILE A 16 -19.59 -30.41 -9.15
N GLY A 17 -19.28 -31.69 -9.01
CA GLY A 17 -18.17 -32.15 -8.18
C GLY A 17 -18.46 -32.19 -6.67
N THR A 18 -19.70 -31.89 -6.25
CA THR A 18 -20.18 -32.02 -4.87
C THR A 18 -21.59 -32.61 -4.86
N THR A 19 -21.91 -33.42 -3.86
CA THR A 19 -23.26 -33.98 -3.63
C THR A 19 -24.05 -33.22 -2.57
N THR A 20 -23.40 -32.29 -1.86
CA THR A 20 -24.00 -31.49 -0.79
C THR A 20 -23.70 -30.00 -1.03
N PRO A 21 -24.29 -29.39 -2.07
CA PRO A 21 -24.06 -27.99 -2.36
C PRO A 21 -24.57 -27.08 -1.23
N THR A 22 -23.77 -26.11 -0.77
CA THR A 22 -24.19 -25.10 0.21
C THR A 22 -24.82 -23.88 -0.46
N GLU A 23 -24.52 -23.65 -1.74
CA GLU A 23 -25.04 -22.56 -2.53
C GLU A 23 -26.07 -23.02 -3.58
N LYS A 24 -26.72 -22.08 -4.27
CA LYS A 24 -27.66 -22.41 -5.37
C LYS A 24 -26.97 -23.09 -6.55
N LEU A 25 -25.73 -22.68 -6.84
CA LEU A 25 -24.83 -23.29 -7.80
C LEU A 25 -23.46 -23.42 -7.13
N GLU A 26 -22.94 -24.63 -7.02
CA GLU A 26 -21.61 -24.90 -6.48
C GLU A 26 -20.83 -25.80 -7.43
N VAL A 27 -19.64 -25.35 -7.85
CA VAL A 27 -18.73 -26.10 -8.71
C VAL A 27 -17.43 -26.33 -7.93
N VAL A 28 -17.23 -27.56 -7.45
CA VAL A 28 -15.97 -27.98 -6.82
C VAL A 28 -15.04 -28.48 -7.93
N GLY A 29 -14.37 -27.55 -8.59
CA GLY A 29 -13.50 -27.82 -9.73
C GLY A 29 -13.29 -26.61 -10.64
N ALA A 30 -12.81 -26.84 -11.86
CA ALA A 30 -12.69 -25.80 -12.88
C ALA A 30 -14.05 -25.55 -13.57
N ALA A 31 -14.42 -24.29 -13.76
CA ALA A 31 -15.57 -23.87 -14.54
C ALA A 31 -15.12 -23.08 -15.77
N ALA A 32 -15.74 -23.35 -16.93
CA ALA A 32 -15.57 -22.56 -18.15
C ALA A 32 -16.86 -21.77 -18.41
N ILE A 33 -16.76 -20.45 -18.54
CA ILE A 33 -17.90 -19.56 -18.77
C ILE A 33 -17.76 -18.95 -20.16
N GLY A 34 -18.75 -19.18 -21.03
CA GLY A 34 -18.65 -18.84 -22.45
C GLY A 34 -18.78 -17.35 -22.79
N THR A 35 -19.34 -16.53 -21.90
CA THR A 35 -19.59 -15.09 -22.14
C THR A 35 -19.06 -14.23 -21.00
N SER A 36 -19.78 -14.15 -19.88
CA SER A 36 -19.43 -13.30 -18.74
C SER A 36 -20.04 -13.81 -17.45
N VAL A 37 -19.34 -13.56 -16.32
CA VAL A 37 -19.88 -13.72 -14.97
C VAL A 37 -20.19 -12.33 -14.44
N THR A 38 -21.44 -12.08 -14.05
CA THR A 38 -21.78 -10.90 -13.26
C THR A 38 -21.68 -11.26 -11.79
N ILE A 39 -20.86 -10.53 -11.07
CA ILE A 39 -20.74 -10.67 -9.62
C ILE A 39 -21.41 -9.43 -9.06
N ASP A 40 -22.61 -9.62 -8.51
CA ASP A 40 -23.33 -8.57 -7.82
C ASP A 40 -22.69 -8.40 -6.43
N PRO A 41 -21.96 -7.31 -6.18
CA PRO A 41 -21.37 -7.09 -4.86
C PRO A 41 -22.52 -6.76 -3.90
N ILE A 42 -23.08 -7.80 -3.28
CA ILE A 42 -23.97 -7.63 -2.13
C ILE A 42 -23.18 -6.89 -1.06
N ASP A 43 -23.68 -5.70 -0.72
CA ASP A 43 -23.27 -4.84 0.38
C ASP A 43 -21.74 -4.63 0.49
N TYR A 44 -21.27 -3.50 -0.05
CA TYR A 44 -19.99 -2.95 0.36
C TYR A 44 -20.03 -2.62 1.86
N VAL A 45 -19.66 -3.58 2.70
CA VAL A 45 -19.41 -3.37 4.12
C VAL A 45 -17.92 -3.06 4.23
N ASN A 46 -17.58 -1.92 4.84
CA ASN A 46 -16.20 -1.63 5.26
C ASN A 46 -15.80 -2.71 6.28
N ASN A 47 -15.30 -3.86 5.80
CA ASN A 47 -14.87 -4.98 6.63
C ASN A 47 -13.36 -4.82 6.90
N PRO A 48 -12.96 -4.57 8.16
CA PRO A 48 -11.54 -4.49 8.55
C PRO A 48 -10.76 -5.78 8.28
N SER A 49 -11.47 -6.89 8.05
CA SER A 49 -10.89 -8.22 7.83
C SER A 49 -10.52 -8.49 6.36
N GLY A 50 -10.79 -7.55 5.44
CA GLY A 50 -10.37 -7.61 4.04
C GLY A 50 -11.49 -7.38 3.02
N PHE A 51 -11.09 -7.09 1.77
CA PHE A 51 -11.96 -6.97 0.60
C PHE A 51 -11.41 -7.85 -0.53
N THR A 52 -12.29 -8.52 -1.27
CA THR A 52 -11.92 -9.37 -2.40
C THR A 52 -11.71 -8.53 -3.66
N ILE A 53 -10.47 -8.43 -4.13
CA ILE A 53 -10.16 -7.82 -5.44
C ILE A 53 -10.27 -8.89 -6.52
N MET A 54 -10.97 -8.60 -7.61
CA MET A 54 -11.05 -9.45 -8.79
C MET A 54 -10.21 -8.87 -9.92
N GLY A 55 -9.14 -9.58 -10.31
CA GLY A 55 -8.35 -9.28 -11.50
C GLY A 55 -8.71 -10.22 -12.63
N THR A 56 -8.78 -9.71 -13.86
CA THR A 56 -8.76 -10.56 -15.06
C THR A 56 -7.31 -10.63 -15.56
N ASP A 57 -6.83 -11.83 -15.92
CA ASP A 57 -5.57 -11.98 -16.65
C ASP A 57 -5.88 -11.94 -18.16
N PRO A 58 -5.51 -10.86 -18.87
CA PRO A 58 -5.81 -10.72 -20.29
C PRO A 58 -5.01 -11.67 -21.19
N GLN A 59 -4.03 -12.42 -20.66
CA GLN A 59 -3.15 -13.31 -21.44
C GLN A 59 -3.45 -14.81 -21.25
N SER A 60 -4.44 -15.19 -20.44
CA SER A 60 -4.76 -16.60 -20.16
C SER A 60 -5.54 -17.25 -21.31
N ALA A 61 -4.86 -18.09 -22.10
CA ALA A 61 -5.34 -18.63 -23.38
C ALA A 61 -6.44 -19.71 -23.31
N THR A 62 -6.87 -20.17 -22.14
CA THR A 62 -7.84 -21.29 -22.05
C THR A 62 -9.24 -20.92 -21.53
N VAL A 63 -9.40 -19.84 -20.76
CA VAL A 63 -10.71 -19.24 -20.41
C VAL A 63 -10.44 -17.80 -19.93
N ASN A 64 -11.08 -16.80 -20.53
CA ASN A 64 -10.97 -15.37 -20.20
C ASN A 64 -11.16 -15.09 -18.70
N GLY A 65 -10.05 -14.95 -17.96
CA GLY A 65 -10.02 -14.52 -16.57
C GLY A 65 -10.13 -15.66 -15.56
N LYS A 66 -8.98 -16.08 -15.01
CA LYS A 66 -8.97 -16.80 -13.73
C LYS A 66 -9.38 -15.80 -12.63
N ILE A 67 -10.56 -16.00 -12.03
CA ILE A 67 -10.94 -15.26 -10.81
C ILE A 67 -10.02 -15.77 -9.69
N VAL A 68 -9.04 -14.96 -9.32
CA VAL A 68 -8.18 -15.23 -8.17
C VAL A 68 -8.74 -14.43 -7.02
N ALA A 69 -9.24 -15.11 -5.98
CA ALA A 69 -9.46 -14.45 -4.71
C ALA A 69 -8.10 -13.97 -4.20
N VAL A 70 -7.94 -12.66 -4.04
CA VAL A 70 -6.78 -12.10 -3.35
C VAL A 70 -6.92 -12.49 -1.89
N GLU A 71 -6.18 -13.52 -1.46
CA GLU A 71 -6.18 -13.95 -0.06
C GLU A 71 -5.77 -12.81 0.87
N THR A 72 -6.52 -12.70 1.97
CA THR A 72 -6.57 -11.60 2.95
C THR A 72 -5.28 -11.36 3.74
N LEU A 73 -4.19 -12.09 3.44
CA LEU A 73 -2.88 -11.88 4.05
C LEU A 73 -2.10 -10.69 3.46
N TYR A 74 -2.56 -10.13 2.34
CA TYR A 74 -1.92 -8.98 1.68
C TYR A 74 -2.93 -7.88 1.40
N THR A 75 -3.13 -6.98 2.37
CA THR A 75 -3.84 -5.72 2.11
C THR A 75 -3.02 -4.89 1.10
N PRO A 76 -3.64 -4.34 0.03
CA PRO A 76 -2.91 -3.55 -0.96
C PRO A 76 -2.18 -2.35 -0.36
N LEU A 77 -2.78 -1.80 0.70
CA LEU A 77 -2.32 -0.67 1.47
C LEU A 77 -2.29 -1.07 2.95
N THR A 78 -1.17 -0.82 3.62
CA THR A 78 -1.04 -0.97 5.07
C THR A 78 -0.43 0.29 5.64
N ILE A 79 -0.92 0.75 6.78
CA ILE A 79 -0.36 1.91 7.48
C ILE A 79 0.31 1.41 8.75
N GLN A 80 1.58 1.75 8.93
CA GLN A 80 2.35 1.48 10.14
C GLN A 80 2.77 2.81 10.78
N PRO A 81 2.11 3.24 11.87
CA PRO A 81 2.56 4.38 12.66
C PRO A 81 3.86 4.08 13.39
N TYR A 82 4.76 5.07 13.44
CA TYR A 82 6.01 5.04 14.19
C TYR A 82 6.07 6.18 15.21
N THR A 83 6.68 5.91 16.36
CA THR A 83 7.12 6.92 17.32
C THR A 83 8.58 6.63 17.65
N ILE A 84 9.47 7.50 17.17
CA ILE A 84 10.91 7.40 17.35
C ILE A 84 11.30 8.38 18.45
N ASN A 85 11.72 7.86 19.59
CA ASN A 85 12.08 8.66 20.75
C ASN A 85 13.57 8.96 20.80
N ASN A 86 13.93 10.06 21.48
CA ASN A 86 15.31 10.40 21.79
C ASN A 86 16.21 10.51 20.55
N VAL A 87 15.66 11.07 19.45
CA VAL A 87 16.44 11.49 18.29
C VAL A 87 17.49 12.48 18.78
N TYR A 88 18.76 12.26 18.41
CA TYR A 88 19.85 13.14 18.81
C TYR A 88 19.72 14.44 18.04
N ARG A 89 19.55 15.56 18.78
CA ARG A 89 19.18 16.85 18.20
C ARG A 89 17.93 16.65 17.36
N ASP A 90 17.92 17.03 16.09
CA ASP A 90 16.78 16.99 15.18
C ASP A 90 16.99 16.07 13.97
N ASP A 91 18.01 15.21 13.98
CA ASP A 91 18.41 14.49 12.78
C ASP A 91 18.36 12.96 12.92
N ILE A 92 17.62 12.34 12.01
CA ILE A 92 17.70 10.93 11.65
C ILE A 92 18.47 10.84 10.34
N ASN A 93 19.73 10.42 10.41
CA ASN A 93 20.58 10.26 9.23
C ASN A 93 20.31 8.96 8.47
N ASP A 94 20.01 7.90 9.21
CA ASP A 94 19.69 6.57 8.69
C ASP A 94 18.91 5.79 9.77
N LEU A 95 17.61 5.57 9.53
CA LEU A 95 16.79 4.66 10.31
C LEU A 95 16.33 3.50 9.43
N ASN A 96 16.86 2.30 9.66
CA ASN A 96 16.37 1.08 9.04
C ASN A 96 14.99 0.71 9.62
N LEU A 97 13.97 0.65 8.77
CA LEU A 97 12.61 0.26 9.18
C LEU A 97 12.41 -1.27 9.22
N ASN A 98 13.40 -2.03 8.74
CA ASN A 98 13.34 -3.47 8.51
C ASN A 98 12.18 -3.90 7.59
N ILE A 99 11.75 -3.00 6.71
CA ILE A 99 10.71 -3.27 5.72
C ILE A 99 11.39 -3.74 4.43
N PRO A 100 11.07 -4.96 3.93
CA PRO A 100 11.72 -5.54 2.77
C PRO A 100 11.38 -4.80 1.46
N THR A 101 12.42 -4.44 0.70
CA THR A 101 12.28 -3.68 -0.56
C THR A 101 11.72 -4.51 -1.70
N ASP A 102 11.84 -5.84 -1.69
CA ASP A 102 11.29 -6.74 -2.70
C ASP A 102 9.77 -6.92 -2.58
N LYS A 103 9.21 -6.73 -1.38
CA LYS A 103 7.77 -6.91 -1.11
C LYS A 103 6.97 -5.62 -1.13
N TYR A 104 7.58 -4.50 -0.74
CA TYR A 104 6.86 -3.24 -0.54
C TYR A 104 7.54 -2.06 -1.23
N PHE A 105 6.71 -1.14 -1.71
CA PHE A 105 7.08 0.27 -1.90
C PHE A 105 6.51 1.05 -0.72
N ILE A 106 7.19 2.09 -0.24
CA ILE A 106 6.71 2.87 0.92
C ILE A 106 6.67 4.36 0.65
N THR A 107 5.79 5.05 1.36
CA THR A 107 5.83 6.51 1.53
C THR A 107 5.69 6.86 3.01
N ILE A 108 6.14 8.05 3.40
CA ILE A 108 6.00 8.56 4.76
C ILE A 108 4.95 9.68 4.77
N ALA A 109 4.06 9.68 5.76
CA ALA A 109 2.99 10.66 5.94
C ALA A 109 2.85 11.07 7.42
N ASN A 110 2.03 12.08 7.69
CA ASN A 110 1.65 12.52 9.04
C ASN A 110 2.85 12.76 9.98
N PHE A 111 3.89 13.42 9.46
CA PHE A 111 5.11 13.70 10.23
C PHE A 111 4.87 14.78 11.30
N GLU A 112 5.32 14.51 12.52
CA GLU A 112 5.36 15.43 13.65
C GLU A 112 6.74 15.34 14.33
N ALA A 113 7.36 16.50 14.55
CA ALA A 113 8.59 16.64 15.32
C ALA A 113 8.30 17.31 16.67
N ILE A 114 8.51 16.58 17.76
CA ILE A 114 8.23 17.05 19.12
C ILE A 114 9.56 17.22 19.86
N PRO A 115 9.98 18.45 20.17
CA PRO A 115 11.22 18.66 20.91
C PRO A 115 11.08 18.35 22.40
N SER A 116 12.17 17.92 23.03
CA SER A 116 12.33 17.93 24.50
C SER A 116 12.39 19.36 25.04
N ALA A 117 12.20 19.59 26.34
CA ALA A 117 12.27 20.94 26.91
C ALA A 117 13.67 21.57 26.69
N GLY A 118 13.74 22.78 26.11
CA GLY A 118 15.01 23.45 25.79
C GLY A 118 14.92 24.39 24.58
N ASN A 119 16.08 24.67 23.97
CA ASN A 119 16.14 25.42 22.71
C ASN A 119 15.84 24.46 21.55
N ASN A 120 14.75 24.70 20.84
CA ASN A 120 14.06 23.67 20.06
C ASN A 120 13.88 24.03 18.59
N GLY A 121 14.92 24.63 17.99
CA GLY A 121 14.90 25.02 16.58
C GLY A 121 16.27 24.94 15.92
N ILE A 122 16.24 25.00 14.59
CA ILE A 122 17.43 24.97 13.73
C ILE A 122 18.24 26.25 13.97
N TYR A 123 19.52 26.10 14.26
CA TYR A 123 20.41 27.23 14.47
C TYR A 123 21.17 27.56 13.18
N THR A 124 21.18 28.84 12.77
CA THR A 124 21.93 29.29 11.59
C THR A 124 22.76 30.53 11.92
N SER A 125 24.05 30.52 11.58
CA SER A 125 24.91 31.70 11.54
C SER A 125 25.05 32.18 10.09
N ASN A 126 24.15 33.11 9.73
CA ASN A 126 24.20 34.14 8.68
C ASN A 126 24.55 33.82 7.20
N SER A 127 25.12 32.67 6.81
CA SER A 127 25.40 32.35 5.39
C SER A 127 24.85 31.02 4.88
N ASN A 128 24.81 29.97 5.71
CA ASN A 128 24.18 28.70 5.32
C ASN A 128 22.71 28.70 5.77
N LYS A 129 21.78 28.65 4.81
CA LYS A 129 20.33 28.52 5.10
C LYS A 129 19.89 27.07 5.28
N GLY A 130 20.80 26.12 5.05
CA GLY A 130 20.53 24.69 5.10
C GLY A 130 19.48 24.25 4.09
N HIS A 131 19.17 22.96 4.14
CA HIS A 131 18.00 22.39 3.49
C HIS A 131 17.48 21.27 4.38
N PHE A 132 16.16 21.10 4.43
CA PHE A 132 15.55 19.99 5.12
C PHE A 132 15.41 18.81 4.17
N VAL A 133 15.78 17.62 4.64
CA VAL A 133 15.61 16.36 3.93
C VAL A 133 14.59 15.52 4.66
N PHE A 134 13.65 14.99 3.90
CA PHE A 134 12.67 14.02 4.37
C PHE A 134 12.47 12.98 3.26
N ASN A 135 13.11 11.82 3.40
CA ASN A 135 13.08 10.81 2.37
C ASN A 135 13.09 9.38 2.93
N ALA A 136 12.28 8.52 2.31
CA ALA A 136 12.47 7.08 2.35
C ALA A 136 13.41 6.67 1.21
N PHE A 137 14.38 5.81 1.49
CA PHE A 137 15.34 5.32 0.49
C PHE A 137 15.65 3.84 0.73
N GLN A 138 16.12 3.16 -0.31
CA GLN A 138 16.55 1.78 -0.19
C GLN A 138 18.02 1.74 0.21
N SER A 139 18.35 0.91 1.20
CA SER A 139 19.73 0.58 1.55
C SER A 139 19.80 -0.94 1.71
N GLY A 140 20.48 -1.59 0.76
CA GLY A 140 20.45 -3.05 0.64
C GLY A 140 19.04 -3.58 0.38
N THR A 141 18.58 -4.51 1.23
CA THR A 141 17.28 -5.20 1.07
C THR A 141 16.16 -4.56 1.90
N THR A 142 16.43 -3.46 2.60
CA THR A 142 15.46 -2.82 3.49
C THR A 142 15.23 -1.35 3.13
N TRP A 143 14.05 -0.86 3.50
CA TRP A 143 13.73 0.56 3.44
C TRP A 143 14.25 1.29 4.67
N HIS A 144 14.87 2.43 4.42
CA HIS A 144 15.47 3.32 5.40
C HIS A 144 14.83 4.70 5.30
N VAL A 145 14.91 5.46 6.39
CA VAL A 145 14.37 6.81 6.48
C VAL A 145 15.46 7.78 6.91
N LYS A 146 15.50 8.94 6.25
CA LYS A 146 16.31 10.08 6.66
C LYS A 146 15.41 11.31 6.81
N ILE A 147 15.53 11.99 7.95
CA ILE A 147 14.75 13.17 8.33
C ILE A 147 15.69 14.11 9.05
N GLY A 148 15.94 15.30 8.51
CA GLY A 148 16.84 16.24 9.18
C GLY A 148 17.44 17.30 8.28
N TYR A 149 18.30 18.14 8.85
CA TYR A 149 19.07 19.16 8.15
C TYR A 149 20.51 18.70 7.93
N PRO A 150 20.91 18.20 6.75
CA PRO A 150 22.24 17.57 6.59
C PRO A 150 23.46 18.48 6.81
N THR A 151 23.26 19.79 6.98
CA THR A 151 24.33 20.79 7.09
C THR A 151 24.15 21.75 8.27
N LEU A 152 23.08 21.58 9.06
CA LEU A 152 22.76 22.41 10.22
C LEU A 152 22.25 21.49 11.32
N ASP A 153 22.24 21.97 12.55
CA ASP A 153 21.63 21.26 13.67
C ASP A 153 20.98 22.26 14.62
N THR A 154 20.28 21.76 15.64
CA THR A 154 19.91 22.58 16.81
C THR A 154 21.12 23.24 17.47
N GLN A 155 20.91 24.30 18.27
CA GLN A 155 22.03 24.99 18.91
C GLN A 155 22.79 24.11 19.91
N ASN A 156 22.12 23.24 20.68
CA ASN A 156 22.76 22.46 21.73
C ASN A 156 22.82 20.97 21.38
N THR A 157 23.95 20.34 21.71
CA THR A 157 24.14 18.89 21.54
C THR A 157 23.30 18.05 22.52
N THR A 158 22.68 18.68 23.51
CA THR A 158 21.78 18.06 24.49
C THR A 158 20.33 17.98 24.01
N ASP A 159 19.98 18.71 22.94
CA ASP A 159 18.60 18.73 22.45
C ASP A 159 18.20 17.35 21.94
N ARG A 160 16.94 16.96 22.17
CA ARG A 160 16.38 15.67 21.75
C ARG A 160 14.99 15.86 21.18
N TYR A 161 14.62 15.02 20.22
CA TYR A 161 13.29 15.03 19.63
C TYR A 161 12.62 13.66 19.69
N THR A 162 11.29 13.68 19.75
CA THR A 162 10.43 12.54 19.43
C THR A 162 9.79 12.79 18.09
N TYR A 163 10.04 11.90 17.12
CA TYR A 163 9.44 11.95 15.80
C TYR A 163 8.29 10.96 15.69
N LYS A 164 7.15 11.43 15.20
CA LYS A 164 6.04 10.57 14.80
C LYS A 164 5.84 10.67 13.31
N PHE A 165 5.55 9.56 12.67
CA PHE A 165 5.18 9.51 11.28
C PHE A 165 4.51 8.18 10.97
N ASP A 166 3.71 8.17 9.92
CA ASP A 166 3.11 6.95 9.38
C ASP A 166 3.92 6.50 8.17
N VAL A 167 4.26 5.22 8.13
CA VAL A 167 4.75 4.56 6.91
C VAL A 167 3.57 3.90 6.24
N ILE A 168 3.30 4.32 5.00
CA ILE A 168 2.28 3.71 4.15
C ILE A 168 2.99 2.69 3.27
N LEU A 169 2.67 1.42 3.44
CA LEU A 169 3.23 0.29 2.69
C LEU A 169 2.27 -0.08 1.56
N TYR A 170 2.79 -0.02 0.34
CA TYR A 170 2.12 -0.49 -0.87
C TYR A 170 2.68 -1.86 -1.22
N SER A 171 1.80 -2.87 -1.29
CA SER A 171 2.22 -4.20 -1.73
C SER A 171 2.71 -4.14 -3.18
N LYS A 172 3.94 -4.62 -3.43
CA LYS A 172 4.48 -4.68 -4.80
C LYS A 172 3.68 -5.61 -5.73
N ARG A 173 2.77 -6.42 -5.19
CA ARG A 173 1.81 -7.23 -5.98
C ARG A 173 0.83 -6.37 -6.79
N PHE A 174 0.54 -5.15 -6.34
CA PHE A 174 -0.38 -4.21 -6.98
C PHE A 174 0.34 -2.95 -7.46
N PHE A 175 1.66 -3.01 -7.59
CA PHE A 175 2.50 -1.88 -7.91
C PHE A 175 2.96 -1.95 -9.36
N LYS A 176 2.88 -0.83 -10.06
CA LYS A 176 3.48 -0.63 -11.37
C LYS A 176 4.45 0.53 -11.30
N ASN A 177 5.75 0.25 -11.46
CA ASN A 177 6.76 1.29 -11.64
C ASN A 177 6.87 1.61 -13.12
N LEU A 178 6.67 2.87 -13.50
CA LEU A 178 6.85 3.32 -14.89
C LEU A 178 8.30 3.71 -15.20
N GLY A 179 9.19 3.64 -14.21
CA GLY A 179 10.58 4.07 -14.32
C GLY A 179 10.76 5.56 -14.04
N GLU A 180 12.03 5.99 -14.06
CA GLU A 180 12.39 7.40 -13.92
C GLU A 180 12.29 8.10 -15.28
N ILE A 181 11.75 9.32 -15.28
CA ILE A 181 11.82 10.21 -16.44
C ILE A 181 12.52 11.50 -15.99
N THR A 182 13.61 11.84 -16.67
CA THR A 182 14.41 13.03 -16.38
C THR A 182 14.05 14.16 -17.34
N TYR A 183 13.89 15.37 -16.81
CA TYR A 183 13.65 16.59 -17.60
C TYR A 183 14.62 17.70 -17.19
N ASP A 184 15.16 18.41 -18.17
CA ASP A 184 16.01 19.58 -17.94
C ASP A 184 15.21 20.87 -18.18
N LEU A 185 15.14 21.73 -17.17
CA LEU A 185 14.49 23.05 -17.27
C LEU A 185 15.39 24.11 -17.91
N ASN A 186 16.64 23.78 -18.27
CA ASN A 186 17.63 24.70 -18.85
C ASN A 186 17.79 26.01 -18.05
N GLY A 187 17.73 25.91 -16.72
CA GLY A 187 17.81 27.07 -15.80
C GLY A 187 16.52 27.88 -15.64
N SER A 188 15.38 27.42 -16.17
CA SER A 188 14.07 28.05 -15.95
C SER A 188 13.43 27.64 -14.62
N ASN A 189 12.63 28.54 -14.02
CA ASN A 189 11.83 28.27 -12.82
C ASN A 189 10.45 27.66 -13.14
N SER A 190 10.15 27.47 -14.42
CA SER A 190 8.92 26.85 -14.91
C SER A 190 9.18 26.06 -16.19
N GLY A 191 8.40 25.02 -16.41
CA GLY A 191 8.48 24.18 -17.60
C GLY A 191 7.30 23.22 -17.69
N THR A 192 7.22 22.50 -18.79
CA THR A 192 6.21 21.46 -19.02
C THR A 192 6.92 20.19 -19.43
N ALA A 193 6.51 19.06 -18.86
CA ALA A 193 7.01 17.76 -19.29
C ALA A 193 6.68 17.56 -20.79
N PRO A 194 7.62 17.10 -21.63
CA PRO A 194 7.38 16.90 -23.07
C PRO A 194 6.23 15.93 -23.38
N SER A 195 5.98 14.97 -22.50
CA SER A 195 4.87 14.01 -22.61
C SER A 195 4.43 13.50 -21.24
N ALA A 196 3.18 13.04 -21.15
CA ALA A 196 2.72 12.25 -20.01
C ALA A 196 3.47 10.90 -19.93
N PRO A 197 3.60 10.29 -18.74
CA PRO A 197 4.15 8.94 -18.61
C PRO A 197 3.33 7.93 -19.42
N THR A 198 3.99 7.04 -20.16
CA THR A 198 3.30 5.99 -20.92
C THR A 198 2.87 4.85 -19.98
N GLY A 199 1.60 4.43 -20.07
CA GLY A 199 1.08 3.29 -19.31
C GLY A 199 0.51 3.62 -17.93
N ILE A 200 0.10 4.87 -17.70
CA ILE A 200 -0.87 5.26 -16.67
C ILE A 200 -2.29 4.86 -17.04
#